data_AF-A0AB35UGI9-F1
#
_entry.id   AF-A0AB35UGI9-F1
#
_cell.length_a   1.000
_cell.length_b   1.000
_cell.length_c   1.000
_cell.angle_alpha   90.00
_cell.angle_beta   90.00
_cell.angle_gamma   90.00
#
_symmetry.space_group_name_H-M   'P 1'
#
loop_
_entity.id
_entity.type
_entity.pdbx_description
1 polymer ?
#
loop_
_entity_poly.entity_id
_entity_poly.type
_entity_poly.pdbx_seq_one_letter_code
_entity_poly.pdbx_strand_id
1 'polypeptide(L)' 'MLKTKMKRITDRGDRAVERLAKIETSITSLADNDLLDLADIFKAEPRTPIGDLAFLDMARRNISL' A
#
# COMPACT_ATOMS: atom_id res chain seq x y z
N MET A 1 6.03 19.85 -29.20
CA MET A 1 6.94 19.18 -28.25
C MET A 1 6.50 19.30 -26.77
N LEU A 2 6.04 20.47 -26.30
CA LEU A 2 5.61 20.66 -24.90
C LEU A 2 4.38 19.82 -24.51
N LYS A 3 3.31 19.84 -25.34
CA LYS A 3 2.07 19.06 -25.10
C LYS A 3 2.33 17.56 -24.94
N THR A 4 3.19 16.98 -25.78
CA THR A 4 3.58 15.56 -25.72
C THR A 4 4.44 15.23 -24.49
N LYS A 5 5.20 16.20 -23.94
CA LYS A 5 5.92 16.01 -22.67
C LYS A 5 4.94 16.01 -21.48
N MET A 6 4.01 16.96 -21.44
CA MET A 6 2.97 17.01 -20.40
C MET A 6 2.13 15.74 -20.37
N LYS A 7 1.63 15.28 -21.53
CA LYS A 7 0.86 14.04 -21.62
C LYS A 7 1.63 12.84 -21.04
N ARG A 8 2.91 12.68 -21.38
CA ARG A 8 3.73 11.58 -20.84
C ARG A 8 3.96 11.66 -19.32
N ILE A 9 4.03 12.86 -18.75
CA ILE A 9 4.18 13.04 -17.30
C ILE A 9 2.88 12.64 -16.61
N THR A 10 1.73 13.11 -17.13
CA THR A 10 0.41 12.71 -16.64
C THR A 10 0.21 11.19 -16.74
N ASP A 11 0.46 10.60 -17.91
CA ASP A 11 0.31 9.15 -18.11
C ASP A 11 1.23 8.33 -17.16
N ARG A 12 2.40 8.87 -16.79
CA ARG A 12 3.28 8.24 -15.81
C ARG A 12 2.73 8.35 -14.39
N GLY A 13 2.14 9.49 -14.04
CA GLY A 13 1.43 9.71 -12.78
C GLY A 13 0.26 8.75 -12.63
N ASP A 14 -0.60 8.66 -13.65
CA ASP A 14 -1.79 7.79 -13.64
C ASP A 14 -1.41 6.32 -13.43
N ARG A 15 -0.38 5.84 -14.16
CA ARG A 15 0.13 4.48 -13.97
C ARG A 15 0.74 4.25 -12.59
N ALA A 16 1.38 5.26 -12.00
CA ALA A 16 1.95 5.14 -10.66
C ALA A 16 0.84 5.01 -9.61
N VAL A 17 -0.22 5.83 -9.74
CA VAL A 17 -1.41 5.78 -8.87
C VAL A 17 -2.12 4.44 -9.01
N GLU A 18 -2.34 3.96 -10.24
CA GLU A 18 -2.96 2.65 -10.48
C GLU A 18 -2.15 1.51 -9.83
N ARG A 19 -0.81 1.58 -9.93
CA ARG A 19 0.06 0.58 -9.32
C ARG A 19 0.02 0.63 -7.79
N LEU A 20 -0.04 1.82 -7.20
CA LEU A 20 -0.18 1.98 -5.74
C LEU A 20 -1.51 1.40 -5.25
N ALA A 21 -2.62 1.73 -5.92
CA ALA A 21 -3.94 1.20 -5.57
C ALA A 21 -3.98 -0.35 -5.65
N LYS A 22 -3.30 -0.95 -6.63
CA LYS A 22 -3.17 -2.42 -6.72
C LYS A 22 -2.38 -3.00 -5.55
N ILE A 23 -1.29 -2.34 -5.12
CA ILE A 23 -0.50 -2.78 -3.96
C ILE A 23 -1.33 -2.70 -2.68
N GLU A 24 -2.02 -1.58 -2.45
CA GLU A 24 -2.91 -1.39 -1.30
C GLU A 24 -4.05 -2.44 -1.28
N THR A 25 -4.63 -2.72 -2.44
CA THR A 25 -5.66 -3.78 -2.57
C THR A 25 -5.09 -5.16 -2.26
N SER A 26 -3.88 -5.47 -2.76
CA SER A 26 -3.23 -6.75 -2.46
C SER A 26 -3.00 -6.94 -0.96
N ILE A 27 -2.54 -5.90 -0.25
CA ILE A 27 -2.33 -5.93 1.20
C ILE A 27 -3.65 -6.14 1.95
N THR A 28 -4.69 -5.39 1.58
CA THR A 28 -6.02 -5.53 2.21
C THR A 28 -6.77 -6.81 1.82
N SER A 29 -6.27 -7.57 0.85
CA SER A 29 -6.81 -8.88 0.47
C SER A 29 -6.13 -10.07 1.17
N LEU A 30 -5.06 -9.81 1.94
CA LEU A 30 -4.34 -10.85 2.69
C LEU A 30 -5.28 -11.53 3.70
N ALA A 31 -5.04 -12.82 3.95
CA ALA A 31 -5.66 -13.53 5.06
C ALA A 31 -5.11 -13.00 6.39
N ASP A 32 -5.84 -13.22 7.49
CA ASP A 32 -5.47 -12.63 8.78
C ASP A 32 -4.08 -13.06 9.25
N ASN A 33 -3.68 -14.32 9.05
CA ASN A 33 -2.33 -14.78 9.39
C ASN A 33 -1.24 -14.08 8.58
N ASP A 34 -1.41 -13.97 7.26
CA ASP A 34 -0.43 -13.30 6.39
C ASP A 34 -0.34 -11.79 6.70
N LEU A 35 -1.47 -11.18 7.07
CA LEU A 35 -1.53 -9.79 7.49
C LEU A 35 -0.81 -9.58 8.83
N LEU A 36 -0.94 -10.51 9.78
CA LEU A 36 -0.20 -10.51 11.04
C LEU A 36 1.31 -10.66 10.79
N ASP A 37 1.72 -11.61 9.95
CA ASP A 37 3.13 -11.78 9.59
C ASP A 37 3.71 -10.51 8.95
N LEU A 38 2.94 -9.88 8.04
CA LEU A 38 3.35 -8.62 7.41
C LEU A 38 3.50 -7.50 8.45
N ALA A 39 2.55 -7.38 9.38
CA ALA A 39 2.63 -6.38 10.43
C ALA A 39 3.81 -6.65 11.38
N ASP A 40 4.12 -7.90 11.68
CA ASP A 40 5.27 -8.28 12.51
C ASP A 40 6.60 -7.88 11.86
N ILE A 41 6.74 -8.12 10.55
CA ILE A 41 7.91 -7.72 9.76
C ILE A 41 8.12 -6.19 9.79
N PHE A 42 7.02 -5.41 9.71
CA PHE A 42 7.07 -3.95 9.61
C PHE A 42 6.73 -3.21 10.91
N LYS A 43 6.80 -3.87 12.07
CA LYS A 43 6.46 -3.27 13.38
C LYS A 43 7.44 -2.25 13.93
N ALA A 44 8.63 -2.12 13.33
CA ALA A 44 9.67 -1.20 13.80
C ALA A 44 9.24 0.27 13.64
N GLU A 45 9.55 1.10 14.65
CA GLU A 45 9.27 2.53 14.64
C GLU A 45 10.47 3.35 14.12
N PRO A 46 10.25 4.38 13.28
CA PRO A 46 8.96 4.81 12.76
C PRO A 46 8.41 3.82 11.72
N ARG A 47 7.11 3.51 11.80
CA ARG A 47 6.46 2.59 10.85
C ARG A 47 6.65 3.05 9.41
N THR A 48 6.89 2.08 8.54
CA THR A 48 6.89 2.30 7.09
C THR A 48 5.45 2.41 6.58
N PRO A 49 5.21 2.99 5.38
CA PRO A 49 3.86 3.05 4.81
C PRO A 49 3.19 1.68 4.64
N ILE A 50 3.96 0.61 4.41
CA ILE A 50 3.44 -0.76 4.34
C ILE A 50 3.01 -1.23 5.73
N GLY A 51 3.81 -0.91 6.75
CA GLY A 51 3.45 -1.15 8.15
C GLY A 51 2.15 -0.44 8.51
N ASP A 52 2.05 0.87 8.25
CA ASP A 52 0.84 1.64 8.54
C ASP A 52 -0.41 1.04 7.88
N LEU A 53 -0.33 0.63 6.62
CA LEU A 53 -1.42 -0.04 5.91
C LEU A 53 -1.82 -1.36 6.57
N ALA A 54 -0.84 -2.18 6.97
CA ALA A 54 -1.10 -3.45 7.64
C ALA A 54 -1.77 -3.26 9.00
N PHE A 55 -1.23 -2.37 9.85
CA PHE A 55 -1.80 -2.05 11.16
C PHE A 55 -3.20 -1.44 11.05
N LEU A 56 -3.46 -0.60 10.04
CA LEU A 56 -4.78 -0.04 9.78
C LEU A 56 -5.79 -1.11 9.37
N ASP A 57 -5.41 -2.05 8.50
CA ASP A 57 -6.30 -3.14 8.10
C ASP A 57 -6.55 -4.13 9.25
N MET A 58 -5.54 -4.41 10.07
CA MET A 58 -5.71 -5.19 11.31
C MET A 58 -6.71 -4.54 12.26
N ALA A 59 -6.59 -3.23 12.49
CA ALA A 59 -7.53 -2.48 13.31
C ALA A 59 -8.96 -2.53 12.74
N ARG A 60 -9.10 -2.43 11.41
CA ARG A 60 -10.40 -2.56 10.71
C ARG A 60 -11.02 -3.96 10.91
N ARG A 61 -10.20 -5.00 10.95
CA ARG A 61 -10.62 -6.40 11.16
C ARG A 61 -10.71 -6.80 12.63
N ASN A 62 -10.34 -5.90 13.55
CA ASN A 62 -10.28 -6.16 14.98
C ASN A 62 -9.38 -7.35 15.35
N ILE A 63 -8.22 -7.43 14.70
CA ILE A 63 -7.15 -8.39 15.01
C ILE A 63 -5.91 -7.64 15.50
N SER A 64 -5.09 -8.28 16.32
CA SER A 64 -3.87 -7.69 16.89
C SER A 64 -2.72 -8.68 16.85
N LEU A 65 -1.51 -8.14 16.79
CA LEU A 65 -0.27 -8.89 17.03
C LEU A 65 -0.16 -9.33 18.50
#